data_AF-A0A6I3LE68-F1
#
_entry.id   AF-A0A6I3LE68-F1
#
_cell.length_a   1.000
_cell.length_b   1.000
_cell.length_c   1.000
_cell.angle_alpha   90.00
_cell.angle_beta   90.00
_cell.angle_gamma   90.00
#
_symmetry.space_group_name_H-M   'P 1'
#
loop_
_entity.id
_entity.type
_entity.pdbx_description
1 polymer ?
#
loop_
_entity_poly.entity_id
_entity_poly.type
_entity_poly.pdbx_seq_one_letter_code
_entity_poly.pdbx_strand_id
1 'polypeptide(L)'
;AGWILLHFGMGAPAIQGAIPLYAFVFLVALGEDYNIFMVSEIWKNRKTQNHLDAVKNGVIQTGSVITSAGLILAGTFAVLGTLPIQVLVQFGI
;
A
#
# COMPACT_ATOMS: atom_id res chain seq x y z
N ALA A 1 0.52 -13.71 -12.55
CA ALA A 1 1.55 -13.20 -13.50
C ALA A 1 2.93 -13.13 -12.84
N GLY A 2 3.09 -12.51 -11.66
CA GLY A 2 4.39 -12.42 -10.95
C GLY A 2 5.08 -13.76 -10.64
N TRP A 3 4.31 -14.81 -10.31
CA TRP A 3 4.84 -16.16 -10.05
C TRP A 3 5.62 -16.75 -11.23
N ILE A 4 5.18 -16.51 -12.47
CA ILE A 4 5.81 -17.08 -13.68
C ILE A 4 7.10 -16.31 -14.03
N LEU A 5 7.11 -14.99 -13.87
CA LEU A 5 8.29 -14.15 -14.09
C LEU A 5 9.42 -14.46 -13.10
N LEU A 6 9.08 -14.70 -11.83
CA LEU A 6 10.06 -15.06 -10.79
C LEU A 6 10.67 -16.44 -11.01
N HIS A 7 9.86 -17.42 -11.44
CA HIS A 7 10.30 -18.80 -11.60
C HIS A 7 11.20 -19.01 -12.83
N PHE A 8 10.90 -18.35 -13.95
CA PHE A 8 11.65 -18.53 -15.19
C PHE A 8 12.74 -17.46 -15.43
N GLY A 9 12.71 -16.33 -14.72
CA GLY A 9 13.62 -15.19 -14.97
C GLY A 9 14.80 -15.03 -14.02
N MET A 10 14.69 -15.41 -12.73
CA MET A 10 15.67 -14.98 -11.70
C MET A 10 16.31 -16.12 -10.87
N GLY A 11 15.99 -17.39 -11.11
CA GLY A 11 16.67 -18.51 -10.44
C GLY A 11 16.53 -18.53 -8.92
N ALA A 12 15.50 -17.87 -8.36
CA ALA A 12 15.21 -17.89 -6.94
C ALA A 12 14.37 -19.14 -6.60
N PRO A 13 14.86 -20.07 -5.76
CA PRO A 13 14.28 -21.42 -5.61
C PRO A 13 12.91 -21.44 -4.93
N ALA A 14 12.55 -20.39 -4.18
CA ALA A 14 11.23 -20.17 -3.61
C ALA A 14 11.13 -18.73 -3.10
N ILE A 15 9.94 -18.14 -3.19
CA ILE A 15 9.56 -17.02 -2.31
C ILE A 15 9.63 -17.57 -0.88
N GLN A 16 10.36 -16.90 0.01
CA GLN A 16 10.38 -17.30 1.42
C GLN A 16 8.94 -17.37 1.94
N GLY A 17 8.53 -18.51 2.50
CA GLY A 17 7.10 -18.81 2.73
C GLY A 17 6.33 -17.77 3.57
N ALA A 18 7.03 -16.90 4.29
CA ALA A 18 6.46 -15.81 5.07
C ALA A 18 6.11 -14.54 4.25
N ILE A 19 6.60 -14.38 3.03
CA ILE A 19 6.39 -13.16 2.24
C ILE A 19 4.92 -12.92 1.88
N PRO A 20 4.14 -13.91 1.42
CA PRO A 20 2.71 -13.71 1.20
C PRO A 20 1.98 -13.27 2.48
N LEU A 21 2.39 -13.82 3.63
CA LEU A 21 1.86 -13.41 4.95
C LEU A 21 2.23 -11.97 5.27
N TYR A 22 3.49 -11.57 5.05
CA TYR A 22 3.91 -10.20 5.28
C TYR A 22 3.26 -9.19 4.33
N ALA A 23 3.14 -9.53 3.05
CA ALA A 23 2.43 -8.71 2.08
C ALA A 23 0.96 -8.54 2.47
N PHE A 24 0.31 -9.61 2.93
CA PHE A 24 -1.05 -9.55 3.45
C PHE A 24 -1.16 -8.63 4.67
N VAL A 25 -0.34 -8.85 5.70
CA VAL A 25 -0.35 -8.03 6.93
C VAL A 25 -0.07 -6.56 6.59
N PHE A 26 0.87 -6.31 5.69
CA PHE A 26 1.26 -4.97 5.27
C PHE A 26 0.15 -4.25 4.50
N LEU A 27 -0.50 -4.93 3.54
CA LEU A 27 -1.64 -4.38 2.80
C LEU A 27 -2.84 -4.11 3.71
N VAL A 28 -3.12 -5.01 4.66
CA VAL A 28 -4.22 -4.83 5.62
C VAL A 28 -3.93 -3.67 6.57
N ALA A 29 -2.71 -3.59 7.12
CA ALA A 29 -2.31 -2.50 8.02
C ALA A 29 -2.41 -1.14 7.32
N LEU A 30 -1.84 -1.01 6.12
CA LEU A 30 -1.94 0.24 5.36
C LEU A 30 -3.38 0.55 4.95
N GLY A 31 -4.14 -0.45 4.50
CA GLY A 31 -5.52 -0.28 4.10
C GLY A 31 -6.40 0.24 5.24
N GLU A 32 -6.16 -0.23 6.46
CA GLU A 32 -6.89 0.20 7.64
C GLU A 32 -6.54 1.64 8.04
N ASP A 33 -5.25 1.99 8.08
CA ASP A 33 -4.78 3.35 8.38
C ASP A 33 -5.40 4.40 7.43
N TYR A 34 -5.42 4.11 6.12
CA TYR A 34 -6.00 5.02 5.13
C TYR A 34 -7.53 5.09 5.20
N ASN A 35 -8.19 3.98 5.52
CA ASN A 35 -9.63 3.96 5.69
C ASN A 35 -10.05 4.80 6.91
N ILE A 36 -9.34 4.67 8.04
CA ILE A 36 -9.56 5.51 9.21
C ILE A 36 -9.36 6.98 8.87
N PHE A 37 -8.25 7.31 8.21
CA PHE A 37 -7.96 8.69 7.82
C PHE A 37 -9.08 9.29 6.94
N MET A 38 -9.49 8.56 5.88
CA MET A 38 -10.58 8.97 4.99
C MET A 38 -11.90 9.14 5.74
N VAL A 39 -12.31 8.15 6.53
CA VAL A 39 -13.55 8.19 7.29
C VAL A 39 -13.53 9.33 8.29
N SER A 40 -12.40 9.59 8.96
CA SER A 40 -12.27 10.70 9.90
C SER A 40 -12.53 12.07 9.25
N GLU A 41 -12.04 12.29 8.02
CA GLU A 41 -12.25 13.53 7.29
C GLU A 41 -13.70 13.66 6.79
N ILE A 42 -14.31 12.54 6.36
CA ILE A 42 -15.74 12.49 6.01
C ILE A 42 -16.61 12.87 7.23
N TRP A 43 -16.33 12.29 8.40
CA TRP A 43 -17.06 12.59 9.63
C TRP A 43 -16.90 14.04 10.06
N LYS A 44 -15.71 14.61 9.87
CA LYS A 44 -15.44 16.03 10.13
C LYS A 44 -16.23 16.93 9.18
N ASN A 45 -16.26 16.63 7.89
CA ASN A 45 -17.04 17.37 6.90
C ASN A 45 -18.55 17.24 7.12
N ARG A 46 -19.02 16.10 7.64
CA ARG A 46 -20.45 15.87 7.90
C ARG A 46 -21.04 16.81 8.96
N LYS A 47 -20.21 17.42 9.81
CA LYS A 47 -20.65 18.42 10.79
C LYS A 47 -21.18 19.71 10.16
N THR A 48 -20.75 20.03 8.94
CA THR A 48 -21.08 21.28 8.26
C THR A 48 -21.72 21.08 6.87
N GLN A 49 -21.63 19.87 6.31
CA GLN A 49 -22.08 19.55 4.95
C GLN A 49 -23.11 18.43 4.95
N ASN A 50 -23.92 18.33 3.88
CA ASN A 50 -24.84 17.21 3.67
C ASN A 50 -24.06 15.87 3.46
N HIS A 51 -24.75 14.73 3.47
CA HIS A 51 -24.09 13.41 3.38
C HIS A 51 -23.23 13.24 2.12
N LEU A 52 -23.76 13.61 0.95
CA LEU A 52 -23.07 13.42 -0.32
C LEU A 52 -21.86 14.34 -0.45
N ASP A 53 -21.99 15.61 -0.05
CA ASP A 53 -20.90 16.58 -0.10
C ASP A 53 -19.81 16.24 0.91
N ALA A 54 -20.16 15.76 2.10
CA ALA A 54 -19.19 15.34 3.11
C ALA A 54 -18.33 14.16 2.62
N VAL A 55 -18.95 13.17 1.96
CA VAL A 55 -18.23 12.04 1.36
C VAL A 55 -17.34 12.52 0.22
N LYS A 56 -17.90 13.29 -0.73
CA LYS A 56 -17.16 13.82 -1.88
C LYS A 56 -15.94 14.63 -1.43
N ASN A 57 -16.13 15.58 -0.53
CA ASN A 57 -15.08 16.47 -0.06
C ASN A 57 -14.08 15.75 0.86
N GLY A 58 -14.52 14.76 1.63
CA GLY A 58 -13.62 13.91 2.43
C GLY A 58 -12.67 13.15 1.53
N VAL A 59 -13.20 12.46 0.52
CA VAL A 59 -12.39 11.69 -0.45
C VAL A 59 -11.42 12.59 -1.23
N ILE A 60 -11.86 13.76 -1.70
CA ILE A 60 -10.98 14.70 -2.44
C ILE A 60 -9.82 15.18 -1.56
N GLN A 61 -10.09 15.53 -0.30
CA GLN A 61 -9.07 16.04 0.62
C GLN A 61 -8.05 14.96 1.02
N THR A 62 -8.50 13.72 1.26
CA THR A 62 -7.59 12.63 1.67
C THR A 62 -6.92 11.95 0.48
N GLY A 63 -7.47 12.05 -0.73
CA GLY A 63 -6.96 11.36 -1.91
C GLY A 63 -5.52 11.75 -2.27
N SER A 64 -5.16 13.04 -2.18
CA SER A 64 -3.80 13.49 -2.46
C SER A 64 -2.77 12.98 -1.44
N VAL A 65 -3.16 12.92 -0.16
CA VAL A 65 -2.31 12.44 0.95
C VAL A 65 -2.10 10.93 0.87
N ILE A 66 -3.15 10.16 0.60
CA ILE A 66 -3.05 8.70 0.46
C ILE A 66 -2.20 8.35 -0.77
N THR A 67 -2.39 9.07 -1.88
CA THR A 67 -1.60 8.86 -3.10
C THR A 67 -0.13 9.18 -2.90
N SER A 68 0.21 10.27 -2.19
CA SER A 68 1.61 10.61 -1.91
C SER A 68 2.28 9.59 -0.98
N ALA A 69 1.57 9.09 0.03
CA ALA A 69 2.05 8.00 0.87
C ALA A 69 2.34 6.72 0.05
N GLY A 70 1.44 6.37 -0.89
CA GLY A 70 1.65 5.27 -1.82
C GLY A 70 2.88 5.46 -2.72
N LEU A 71 3.15 6.68 -3.20
CA LEU A 71 4.35 6.99 -3.98
C LEU A 71 5.64 6.84 -3.16
N ILE A 72 5.66 7.35 -1.93
CA ILE A 72 6.80 7.21 -1.00
C ILE A 72 7.10 5.73 -0.76
N LEU A 73 6.06 4.94 -0.54
CA LEU A 73 6.17 3.52 -0.33
C LEU A 73 6.68 2.76 -1.55
N ALA A 74 6.16 3.08 -2.75
CA ALA A 74 6.64 2.51 -4.00
C ALA A 74 8.14 2.81 -4.21
N GLY A 75 8.58 4.03 -3.90
CA GLY A 75 9.99 4.40 -3.92
C GLY A 75 10.83 3.58 -2.94
N THR A 76 10.31 3.34 -1.73
CA THR A 76 10.99 2.53 -0.71
C THR A 76 11.14 1.09 -1.18
N PHE A 77 10.07 0.45 -1.66
CA PHE A 77 10.13 -0.92 -2.19
C PHE A 77 11.06 -1.04 -3.40
N ALA A 78 11.07 -0.05 -4.31
CA ALA A 78 12.00 -0.02 -5.43
C ALA A 78 13.46 -0.04 -4.94
N VAL A 79 13.80 0.75 -3.90
CA VAL A 79 15.14 0.74 -3.30
C VAL A 79 15.43 -0.61 -2.64
N LEU A 80 14.49 -1.17 -1.87
CA LEU A 80 14.67 -2.47 -1.22
C LEU A 80 14.94 -3.60 -2.23
N GLY A 81 14.29 -3.54 -3.40
CA GLY A 81 14.53 -4.44 -4.53
C GLY A 81 15.96 -4.40 -5.10
N THR A 82 16.67 -3.29 -4.92
CA THR A 82 18.05 -3.12 -5.41
C THR A 82 19.14 -3.58 -4.43
N LEU A 83 18.78 -3.83 -3.16
CA LEU A 83 19.75 -4.22 -2.12
C LEU A 83 20.08 -5.71 -2.23
N PRO A 84 21.33 -6.16 -2.00
CA PRO A 84 21.72 -7.57 -2.13
C PRO A 84 21.25 -8.48 -0.99
N ILE A 85 20.26 -8.06 -0.19
CA ILE A 85 19.72 -8.85 0.91
C ILE A 85 18.44 -9.55 0.44
N GLN A 86 18.50 -10.88 0.25
CA GLN A 86 17.41 -11.69 -0.33
C GLN A 86 16.02 -11.40 0.27
N VAL A 87 15.92 -11.18 1.58
CA VAL A 87 14.64 -10.88 2.24
C VAL A 87 14.06 -9.54 1.79
N LEU A 88 14.88 -8.50 1.68
CA LEU A 88 14.43 -7.16 1.27
C LEU A 88 14.14 -7.11 -0.24
N VAL A 89 14.89 -7.86 -1.05
CA VAL A 89 14.62 -8.01 -2.48
C VAL A 89 13.24 -8.60 -2.70
N GLN A 90 12.92 -9.74 -2.08
CA GLN A 90 11.63 -10.41 -2.30
C GLN A 90 10.42 -9.62 -1.75
N PHE A 91 10.63 -8.60 -0.93
CA PHE A 91 9.59 -7.63 -0.55
C PHE A 91 9.43 -6.48 -1.55
N GLY A 92 10.51 -6.13 -2.27
CA GLY A 92 10.54 -5.04 -3.24
C GLY A 92 10.07 -5.40 -4.65
N ILE A 93 9.99 -6.69 -5.00
CA ILE A 93 9.55 -7.22 -6.31
C ILE A 93 8.30 -8.08 -6.21
#